data_AF-A0A804LTU7-F1
#
_entry.id   AF-A0A804LTU7-F1
#
_cell.length_a   1.000
_cell.length_b   1.000
_cell.length_c   1.000
_cell.angle_alpha   90.00
_cell.angle_beta   90.00
_cell.angle_gamma   90.00
#
_symmetry.space_group_name_H-M   'P 1'
#
loop_
_entity.id
_entity.type
_entity.pdbx_description
1 polymer ?
#
loop_
_entity_poly.entity_id
_entity_poly.type
_entity_poly.pdbx_seq_one_letter_code
_entity_poly.pdbx_strand_id
1 'polypeptide(L)'
;MALRKAFEKAVVKRLMTYVPFDVLLSDGLDSSLVAAVAVRHLTGTEAARRWGTKLHCFYVGLEGSPDLKAAKEVAEYLGTLHHEFHFTV
;
A
#
# COMPACT_ATOMS: atom_id res chain seq x y z
N MET A 1 3.39 23.58 2.64
CA MET A 1 4.08 22.43 2.00
C MET A 1 4.91 21.55 2.94
N ALA A 2 5.24 21.97 4.17
CA ALA A 2 6.08 21.18 5.06
C ALA A 2 5.51 19.79 5.39
N LEU A 3 4.19 19.70 5.64
CA LEU A 3 3.52 18.45 6.00
C LEU A 3 3.67 17.35 4.93
N ARG A 4 3.33 17.65 3.67
CA ARG A 4 3.46 16.71 2.55
C ARG A 4 4.89 16.17 2.44
N LYS A 5 5.89 17.07 2.47
CA LYS A 5 7.30 16.68 2.37
C LYS A 5 7.75 15.83 3.55
N ALA A 6 7.32 16.16 4.76
CA ALA A 6 7.63 15.38 5.95
C ALA A 6 7.00 13.98 5.88
N PHE A 7 5.73 13.89 5.47
CA PHE A 7 5.02 12.63 5.28
C PHE A 7 5.70 11.76 4.20
N GLU A 8 5.96 12.31 3.02
CA GLU A 8 6.63 11.58 1.93
C GLU A 8 8.01 11.07 2.37
N LYS A 9 8.82 11.91 3.02
CA LYS A 9 10.11 11.50 3.58
C LYS A 9 9.96 10.37 4.61
N ALA A 10 8.94 10.43 5.46
CA ALA A 10 8.72 9.43 6.49
C ALA A 10 8.38 8.05 5.91
N VAL A 11 7.58 8.00 4.84
CA VAL A 11 7.28 6.76 4.10
C VAL A 11 8.52 6.27 3.37
N VAL A 12 9.18 7.12 2.58
CA VAL A 12 10.36 6.75 1.79
C VAL A 12 11.48 6.19 2.67
N LYS A 13 11.72 6.78 3.86
CA LYS A 13 12.70 6.27 4.82
C LYS A 13 12.46 4.80 5.22
N ARG A 14 11.21 4.34 5.20
CA ARG A 14 10.80 2.99 5.61
C ARG A 14 10.78 1.97 4.47
N LEU A 15 11.04 2.39 3.23
CA LEU A 15 11.15 1.48 2.09
C LEU A 15 12.51 0.77 2.00
N MET A 16 13.47 1.13 2.88
CA MET A 16 14.79 0.49 2.92
C MET A 16 14.70 -0.86 3.62
N THR A 17 14.75 -1.93 2.83
CA THR A 17 14.72 -3.32 3.30
C THR A 17 15.48 -4.24 2.34
N TYR A 18 15.89 -5.41 2.85
CA TYR A 18 16.52 -6.48 2.07
C TYR A 18 15.56 -7.64 1.77
N VAL A 19 14.37 -7.64 2.38
CA VAL A 19 13.32 -8.66 2.20
C VAL A 19 12.09 -8.03 1.55
N PRO A 20 11.19 -8.84 0.94
CA PRO A 20 9.90 -8.35 0.46
C PRO A 20 9.14 -7.62 1.57
N PHE A 21 8.36 -6.61 1.18
CA PHE A 21 7.50 -5.86 2.08
C PHE A 21 6.24 -5.44 1.35
N ASP A 22 5.18 -5.21 2.11
CA ASP A 22 3.85 -4.96 1.61
C ASP A 22 3.18 -3.81 2.39
N VAL A 23 1.95 -3.46 2.00
CA VAL A 23 1.13 -2.46 2.73
C VAL A 23 -0.22 -3.03 3.14
N LEU A 24 -0.69 -2.60 4.31
CA LEU A 24 -2.10 -2.78 4.66
C LEU A 24 -2.90 -1.66 3.99
N LEU A 25 -3.95 -2.03 3.27
CA LEU A 25 -4.80 -1.09 2.56
C LEU A 25 -6.25 -1.29 3.00
N SER A 26 -6.76 -0.32 3.74
CA SER A 26 -8.18 -0.17 4.06
C SER A 26 -8.83 0.84 3.11
N ASP A 27 -10.11 1.11 3.32
CA ASP A 27 -10.86 2.21 2.70
C ASP A 27 -10.46 3.60 3.21
N GLY A 28 -9.69 3.66 4.30
CA GLY A 28 -9.27 4.90 4.93
C GLY A 28 -8.28 5.75 4.11
N LEU A 29 -8.40 7.07 4.29
CA LEU A 29 -7.49 8.06 3.70
C LEU A 29 -6.02 7.80 4.06
N ASP A 30 -5.75 7.43 5.31
CA ASP A 30 -4.38 7.30 5.82
C ASP A 30 -3.61 6.16 5.16
N SER A 31 -4.19 4.96 5.12
CA SER A 31 -3.56 3.81 4.44
C SER A 31 -3.40 4.07 2.95
N SER A 32 -4.39 4.71 2.33
CA SER A 32 -4.36 5.08 0.91
C SER A 32 -3.22 6.05 0.60
N LEU A 33 -2.98 7.04 1.46
CA LEU A 33 -1.86 7.98 1.31
C LEU A 33 -0.50 7.30 1.49
N VAL A 34 -0.36 6.39 2.47
CA VAL A 34 0.88 5.62 2.65
C VAL A 34 1.16 4.74 1.43
N ALA A 35 0.16 4.00 0.96
CA ALA A 35 0.27 3.13 -0.21
C ALA A 35 0.64 3.93 -1.47
N ALA A 36 -0.01 5.08 -1.70
CA ALA A 36 0.27 5.93 -2.85
C ALA A 36 1.72 6.44 -2.87
N VAL A 37 2.24 6.88 -1.72
CA VAL A 37 3.64 7.31 -1.62
C VAL A 37 4.59 6.13 -1.78
N ALA A 38 4.30 4.98 -1.18
CA ALA A 38 5.13 3.79 -1.30
C ALA A 38 5.25 3.35 -2.77
N VAL A 39 4.12 3.22 -3.48
CA VAL A 39 4.09 2.86 -4.92
C VAL A 39 4.90 3.85 -5.75
N ARG A 40 4.70 5.16 -5.53
CA ARG A 40 5.40 6.21 -6.30
C ARG A 40 6.92 6.14 -6.18
N HIS A 41 7.44 5.72 -5.03
CA HIS A 41 8.88 5.71 -4.76
C HIS A 41 9.53 4.33 -4.85
N LEU A 42 8.75 3.26 -5.02
CA LEU A 42 9.23 1.88 -5.00
C LEU A 42 10.26 1.60 -6.10
N THR A 43 10.02 2.06 -7.34
CA THR A 43 10.82 1.73 -8.53
C THR A 43 12.33 2.01 -8.39
N GLY A 44 12.72 3.00 -7.58
CA GLY A 44 14.13 3.36 -7.36
C GLY A 44 14.84 2.59 -6.23
N THR A 45 14.12 1.75 -5.49
CA THR A 45 14.64 1.08 -4.28
C THR A 45 15.39 -0.21 -4.59
N GLU A 46 16.24 -0.65 -3.67
CA GLU A 46 16.88 -1.97 -3.75
C GLU A 46 15.86 -3.11 -3.65
N ALA A 47 14.80 -2.93 -2.86
CA ALA A 47 13.70 -3.88 -2.76
C ALA A 47 13.06 -4.12 -4.14
N ALA A 48 12.79 -3.06 -4.90
CA ALA A 48 12.21 -3.20 -6.23
C ALA A 48 13.13 -3.91 -7.24
N ARG A 49 14.45 -3.70 -7.14
CA ARG A 49 15.42 -4.41 -7.98
C ARG A 49 15.47 -5.91 -7.71
N ARG A 50 15.28 -6.33 -6.45
CA ARG A 50 15.34 -7.74 -6.04
C ARG A 50 14.02 -8.48 -6.19
N TRP A 51 12.92 -7.80 -5.90
CA TRP A 51 11.60 -8.42 -5.71
C TRP A 51 10.53 -7.90 -6.68
N GLY A 52 10.87 -6.94 -7.54
CA GLY A 52 9.96 -6.34 -8.52
C GLY A 52 9.28 -5.07 -8.02
N THR A 53 8.64 -4.34 -8.93
CA THR A 53 8.04 -3.03 -8.68
C THR A 53 6.56 -3.08 -8.29
N LYS A 54 5.92 -4.25 -8.37
CA LYS A 54 4.49 -4.39 -8.07
C LYS A 54 4.30 -4.62 -6.58
N LEU A 55 3.89 -3.57 -5.86
CA LEU A 55 3.62 -3.63 -4.42
C LEU A 55 2.38 -4.49 -4.16
N HIS A 56 2.46 -5.40 -3.19
CA HIS A 56 1.29 -6.13 -2.72
C HIS A 56 0.59 -5.29 -1.64
N CYS A 57 -0.74 -5.29 -1.67
CA CYS A 57 -1.54 -4.68 -0.63
C CYS A 57 -2.55 -5.68 -0.06
N PHE A 58 -2.83 -5.56 1.23
CA PHE A 58 -3.64 -6.51 1.98
C PHE A 58 -4.82 -5.81 2.63
N TYR A 59 -6.02 -6.34 2.38
CA TYR A 59 -7.26 -5.96 3.05
C TYR A 59 -7.77 -7.13 3.89
N VAL A 60 -8.32 -6.83 5.07
CA VAL A 60 -8.95 -7.81 5.97
C VAL A 60 -10.32 -7.30 6.38
N GLY A 61 -11.38 -8.06 6.15
CA GLY A 61 -12.75 -7.59 6.39
C GLY A 61 -13.82 -8.66 6.23
N LEU A 62 -15.07 -8.30 6.50
CA LEU A 62 -16.21 -9.14 6.14
C LEU A 62 -16.41 -9.14 4.62
N GLU A 63 -16.77 -10.29 4.07
CA GLU A 63 -17.13 -10.39 2.65
C GLU A 63 -18.29 -9.44 2.32
N GLY A 64 -18.19 -8.73 1.20
CA GLY A 64 -19.20 -7.75 0.77
C GLY A 64 -19.22 -6.43 1.55
N SER A 65 -18.27 -6.19 2.45
CA SER A 65 -18.17 -4.92 3.18
C SER A 65 -17.95 -3.72 2.22
N PRO A 66 -18.49 -2.53 2.55
CA PRO A 66 -18.20 -1.32 1.78
C PRO A 66 -16.71 -1.00 1.77
N ASP A 67 -16.01 -1.26 2.87
CA ASP A 67 -14.57 -1.01 3.01
C ASP A 67 -13.75 -1.87 2.04
N LEU A 68 -14.19 -3.11 1.78
CA LEU A 68 -13.57 -3.98 0.79
C LEU A 68 -13.62 -3.36 -0.61
N LYS A 69 -14.78 -2.85 -1.00
CA LYS A 69 -14.96 -2.20 -2.31
C LYS A 69 -14.05 -0.99 -2.44
N ALA A 70 -13.99 -0.14 -1.42
CA ALA A 70 -13.14 1.05 -1.44
C ALA A 70 -11.64 0.71 -1.44
N ALA A 71 -11.20 -0.27 -0.65
CA ALA A 71 -9.81 -0.74 -0.66
C ALA A 71 -9.41 -1.28 -2.04
N LYS A 72 -10.30 -2.01 -2.70
CA LYS A 72 -10.10 -2.51 -4.06
C LYS A 72 -10.00 -1.39 -5.09
N GLU A 73 -10.87 -0.38 -5.03
CA GLU A 73 -10.80 0.80 -5.91
C GLU A 73 -9.46 1.53 -5.79
N VAL A 74 -8.95 1.70 -4.55
CA VAL A 74 -7.61 2.29 -4.33
C VAL A 74 -6.52 1.38 -4.87
N ALA A 75 -6.61 0.06 -4.66
CA ALA A 75 -5.63 -0.89 -5.14
C ALA A 75 -5.51 -0.90 -6.67
N GLU A 76 -6.66 -0.84 -7.36
CA GLU A 76 -6.77 -0.73 -8.82
C GLU A 76 -6.19 0.59 -9.32
N TYR A 77 -6.56 1.72 -8.68
CA TYR A 77 -6.01 3.03 -9.01
C TYR A 77 -4.48 3.09 -8.89
N LEU A 78 -3.93 2.47 -7.84
CA LEU A 78 -2.49 2.43 -7.58
C LEU A 78 -1.74 1.34 -8.38
N GLY A 79 -2.44 0.43 -9.07
CA GLY A 79 -1.83 -0.67 -9.81
C GLY A 79 -1.13 -1.73 -8.93
N THR A 80 -1.57 -1.86 -7.68
CA THR A 80 -1.02 -2.83 -6.70
C THR A 80 -1.54 -4.24 -6.95
N LEU A 81 -0.88 -5.26 -6.38
CA LEU A 81 -1.43 -6.62 -6.30
C LEU A 81 -2.27 -6.74 -5.02
N HIS A 82 -3.60 -6.71 -5.17
CA HIS A 82 -4.54 -6.72 -4.05
C HIS A 82 -4.81 -8.14 -3.54
N HIS A 83 -4.69 -8.32 -2.22
CA HIS A 83 -5.01 -9.55 -1.51
C HIS A 83 -6.12 -9.27 -0.50
N GLU A 84 -7.17 -10.06 -0.57
CA GLU A 84 -8.35 -9.94 0.30
C GLU A 84 -8.40 -11.13 1.26
N PHE A 85 -8.53 -10.85 2.55
CA PHE A 85 -8.70 -11.87 3.59
C PHE A 85 -10.05 -11.66 4.26
N HIS A 86 -10.95 -12.63 4.09
CA HIS A 86 -12.28 -12.56 4.66
C HIS A 86 -12.35 -13.36 5.97
N PHE A 87 -13.01 -12.79 6.98
CA PHE A 87 -13.29 -13.48 8.23
C PHE A 87 -14.80 -13.62 8.47
N THR A 88 -15.15 -14.56 9.35
CA THR A 88 -16.52 -14.78 9.82
C THR A 88 -16.64 -14.42 11.30
N VAL A 89 -17.84 -14.08 11.76
CA VAL A 89 -18.17 -13.82 13.17
C VAL A 89 -19.01 -14.94 13.77
#